data_AF-A0A2J5PG42-F1
#
_entry.id   AF-A0A2J5PG42-F1
#
_cell.length_a   1.000
_cell.length_b   1.000
_cell.length_c   1.000
_cell.angle_alpha   90.00
_cell.angle_beta   90.00
_cell.angle_gamma   90.00
#
_symmetry.space_group_name_H-M   'P 1'
#
loop_
_entity.id
_entity.type
_entity.pdbx_description
1 polymer ?
#
loop_
_entity_poly.entity_id
_entity_poly.type
_entity_poly.pdbx_seq_one_letter_code
_entity_poly.pdbx_strand_id
1 'polypeptide(L)'
;VMTGELHHLLLRHSLVGAGLPEQVSAPDAFNAGLERGLHSPDILPQLFEVRASHVLGSLPRAQVGEFLSGLLIGAEVATLSQRFRDQQVTIVAGETLANRYQQALSAIGRQTTVVSGDNAFQTGIRSIIHAVAN
;
A
#
# COMPACT_ATOMS: atom_id res chain seq x y z
N VAL A 1 -8.24 5.22 -2.22
CA VAL A 1 -7.60 5.06 -3.55
C VAL A 1 -7.73 3.58 -3.95
N MET A 2 -7.61 3.20 -5.23
CA MET A 2 -7.79 1.79 -5.68
C MET A 2 -6.50 0.96 -5.60
N THR A 3 -5.74 1.09 -4.51
CA THR A 3 -4.35 0.62 -4.41
C THR A 3 -4.22 -0.90 -4.47
N GLY A 4 -5.03 -1.63 -3.70
CA GLY A 4 -5.02 -3.10 -3.72
C GLY A 4 -5.53 -3.68 -5.04
N GLU A 5 -6.54 -3.06 -5.65
CA GLU A 5 -7.08 -3.48 -6.94
C GLU A 5 -6.07 -3.25 -8.07
N LEU A 6 -5.43 -2.08 -8.10
CA LEU A 6 -4.41 -1.77 -9.10
C LEU A 6 -3.17 -2.65 -8.95
N HIS A 7 -2.75 -2.96 -7.72
CA HIS A 7 -1.69 -3.95 -7.45
C HIS A 7 -2.02 -5.30 -8.08
N HIS A 8 -3.23 -5.81 -7.82
CA HIS A 8 -3.70 -7.07 -8.36
C HIS A 8 -3.72 -7.06 -9.90
N LEU A 9 -4.33 -6.04 -10.51
CA LEU A 9 -4.41 -5.90 -11.96
C LEU A 9 -3.03 -5.84 -12.61
N LEU A 10 -2.12 -5.03 -12.08
CA LEU A 10 -0.78 -4.88 -12.63
C LEU A 10 0.04 -6.16 -12.54
N LEU A 11 -0.04 -6.85 -11.38
CA LEU A 11 0.75 -8.06 -11.13
C LEU A 11 0.19 -9.30 -11.84
N ARG A 12 -1.14 -9.41 -12.00
CA ARG A 12 -1.79 -10.64 -12.50
C ARG A 12 -2.36 -10.52 -13.90
N HIS A 13 -2.78 -9.32 -14.31
CA HIS A 13 -3.58 -9.11 -15.53
C HIS A 13 -3.00 -8.06 -16.49
N SER A 14 -1.78 -7.60 -16.24
CA SER A 14 -1.09 -6.66 -17.12
C SER A 14 0.25 -7.21 -17.60
N LEU A 15 0.82 -6.53 -18.59
CA LEU A 15 2.15 -6.83 -19.08
C LEU A 15 3.24 -6.61 -18.00
N VAL A 16 2.98 -5.82 -16.94
CA VAL A 16 3.96 -5.61 -15.86
C VAL A 16 4.35 -6.92 -15.18
N GLY A 17 3.36 -7.72 -14.79
CA GLY A 17 3.56 -9.00 -14.10
C GLY A 17 3.59 -10.26 -15.00
N ALA A 18 3.47 -10.09 -16.32
CA ALA A 18 3.43 -11.22 -17.25
C ALA A 18 4.73 -12.06 -17.21
N GLY A 19 4.57 -13.36 -16.93
CA GLY A 19 5.66 -14.36 -16.89
C GLY A 19 6.43 -14.42 -15.57
N LEU A 20 5.98 -13.72 -14.53
CA LEU A 20 6.62 -13.80 -13.22
C LEU A 20 6.40 -15.16 -12.54
N PRO A 21 7.37 -15.64 -11.74
CA PRO A 21 7.21 -16.83 -10.91
C PRO A 21 6.29 -16.53 -9.72
N GLU A 22 6.11 -17.52 -8.85
CA GLU A 22 5.51 -17.31 -7.54
C GLU A 22 6.25 -16.19 -6.79
N GLN A 23 5.47 -15.30 -6.15
CA GLN A 23 6.01 -14.14 -5.46
C GLN A 23 6.32 -14.49 -4.01
N VAL A 24 7.41 -13.96 -3.49
CA VAL A 24 7.89 -14.22 -2.13
C VAL A 24 7.82 -12.96 -1.28
N SER A 25 7.72 -13.16 0.04
CA SER A 25 7.91 -12.06 1.00
C SER A 25 9.33 -11.52 0.88
N ALA A 26 9.44 -10.20 0.73
CA ALA A 26 10.68 -9.49 0.54
C ALA A 26 10.54 -8.06 1.11
N PRO A 27 10.71 -7.90 2.44
CA PRO A 27 10.58 -6.60 3.10
C PRO A 27 11.46 -5.51 2.48
N ASP A 28 12.67 -5.86 2.04
CA ASP A 28 13.58 -4.90 1.40
C ASP A 28 13.06 -4.41 0.04
N ALA A 29 12.45 -5.29 -0.74
CA ALA A 29 11.82 -4.91 -2.01
C ALA A 29 10.62 -4.00 -1.77
N PHE A 30 9.81 -4.29 -0.75
CA PHE A 30 8.72 -3.40 -0.33
C PHE A 30 9.24 -2.02 0.08
N ASN A 31 10.29 -1.96 0.92
CA ASN A 31 10.87 -0.71 1.37
C ASN A 31 11.44 0.12 0.21
N ALA A 32 12.13 -0.51 -0.74
CA ALA A 32 12.65 0.15 -1.94
C ALA A 32 11.51 0.70 -2.82
N GLY A 33 10.44 -0.07 -3.00
CA GLY A 33 9.23 0.39 -3.69
C GLY A 33 8.57 1.55 -2.96
N LEU A 34 8.45 1.46 -1.64
CA LEU A 34 7.85 2.49 -0.79
C LEU A 34 8.60 3.82 -0.89
N GLU A 35 9.92 3.79 -0.75
CA GLU A 35 10.77 4.97 -0.93
C GLU A 35 10.56 5.59 -2.31
N ARG A 36 10.55 4.76 -3.37
CA ARG A 36 10.34 5.22 -4.74
C ARG A 36 8.96 5.90 -4.92
N GLY A 37 7.90 5.30 -4.38
CA GLY A 37 6.54 5.86 -4.44
C GLY A 37 6.37 7.16 -3.65
N LEU A 38 7.00 7.25 -2.47
CA LEU A 38 6.95 8.46 -1.64
C LEU A 38 7.58 9.68 -2.33
N HIS A 39 8.62 9.46 -3.14
CA HIS A 39 9.33 10.51 -3.87
C HIS A 39 8.76 10.79 -5.27
N SER A 40 7.66 10.15 -5.66
CA SER A 40 7.14 10.26 -7.03
C SER A 40 5.61 10.23 -7.05
N PRO A 41 4.95 11.40 -6.91
CA PRO A 41 3.50 11.48 -6.97
C PRO A 41 2.94 11.06 -8.35
N ASP A 42 3.70 11.29 -9.43
CA ASP A 42 3.36 10.81 -10.77
C ASP A 42 3.78 9.36 -10.97
N ILE A 43 2.91 8.43 -10.57
CA ILE A 43 3.22 7.00 -10.58
C ILE A 43 3.16 6.35 -11.97
N LEU A 44 2.47 6.96 -12.94
CA LEU A 44 2.23 6.34 -14.26
C LEU A 44 3.51 5.92 -15.00
N PRO A 45 4.59 6.74 -15.09
CA PRO A 45 5.84 6.31 -15.71
C PRO A 45 6.49 5.13 -15.00
N GLN A 46 6.34 5.06 -13.67
CA GLN A 46 7.01 4.06 -12.84
C GLN A 46 6.38 2.67 -12.95
N LEU A 47 5.10 2.58 -13.31
CA LEU A 47 4.42 1.29 -13.47
C LEU A 47 5.12 0.40 -14.50
N PHE A 48 5.61 0.97 -15.60
CA PHE A 48 6.35 0.21 -16.61
C PHE A 48 7.82 -0.03 -16.22
N GLU A 49 8.42 0.87 -15.44
CA GLU A 49 9.78 0.68 -14.90
C GLU A 49 9.86 -0.59 -14.04
N VAL A 50 8.81 -0.93 -13.29
CA VAL A 50 8.74 -2.21 -12.53
C VAL A 50 9.02 -3.40 -13.44
N ARG A 51 8.48 -3.40 -14.67
CA ARG A 51 8.77 -4.44 -15.65
C ARG A 51 10.21 -4.37 -16.15
N ALA A 52 10.64 -3.18 -16.55
CA ALA A 52 12.00 -2.98 -17.06
C ALA A 52 13.04 -3.48 -16.04
N SER A 53 12.85 -3.20 -14.75
CA SER A 53 13.75 -3.61 -13.68
C SER A 53 13.91 -5.12 -13.57
N HIS A 54 12.82 -5.92 -13.68
CA HIS A 54 12.95 -7.38 -13.58
C HIS A 54 13.41 -8.04 -14.89
N VAL A 55 13.21 -7.38 -16.03
CA VAL A 55 13.74 -7.82 -17.32
C VAL A 55 15.25 -7.56 -17.41
N LEU A 56 15.71 -6.41 -16.90
CA LEU A 56 17.12 -6.02 -16.88
C LEU A 56 17.90 -6.62 -15.70
N GLY A 57 17.23 -7.34 -14.80
CA GLY A 57 17.86 -8.03 -13.67
C GLY A 57 18.15 -7.16 -12.44
N SER A 58 17.68 -5.92 -12.40
CA SER A 58 17.84 -5.03 -11.23
C SER A 58 16.80 -5.26 -10.13
N LEU A 59 15.72 -5.99 -10.43
CA LEU A 59 14.70 -6.41 -9.47
C LEU A 59 14.47 -7.92 -9.62
N PRO A 60 14.69 -8.74 -8.58
CA PRO A 60 14.41 -10.17 -8.65
C PRO A 60 12.93 -10.45 -9.01
N ARG A 61 12.71 -11.32 -9.99
CA ARG A 61 11.36 -11.61 -10.52
C ARG A 61 10.35 -12.10 -9.46
N ALA A 62 10.81 -12.77 -8.42
CA ALA A 62 9.96 -13.25 -7.32
C ALA A 62 9.59 -12.15 -6.31
N GLN A 63 10.21 -10.97 -6.38
CA GLN A 63 10.03 -9.86 -5.43
C GLN A 63 9.23 -8.69 -6.02
N VAL A 64 8.82 -8.79 -7.28
CA VAL A 64 8.10 -7.73 -8.00
C VAL A 64 6.80 -7.34 -7.28
N GLY A 65 6.08 -8.32 -6.72
CA GLY A 65 4.85 -8.07 -5.97
C GLY A 65 5.05 -7.21 -4.73
N GLU A 66 6.15 -7.40 -4.00
CA GLU A 66 6.50 -6.60 -2.82
C GLU A 66 6.92 -5.19 -3.20
N PHE A 67 7.78 -5.06 -4.22
CA PHE A 67 8.19 -3.75 -4.73
C PHE A 67 6.98 -2.94 -5.23
N LEU A 68 6.11 -3.55 -6.04
CA LEU A 68 4.93 -2.89 -6.57
C LEU A 68 3.95 -2.47 -5.46
N SER A 69 3.82 -3.27 -4.40
CA SER A 69 3.01 -2.91 -3.23
C SER A 69 3.54 -1.67 -2.53
N GLY A 70 4.86 -1.61 -2.29
CA GLY A 70 5.51 -0.43 -1.72
C GLY A 70 5.31 0.80 -2.59
N LEU A 71 5.56 0.67 -3.89
CA LEU A 71 5.42 1.74 -4.87
C LEU A 71 4.02 2.38 -4.85
N LEU A 72 2.97 1.56 -4.90
CA LEU A 72 1.59 2.04 -4.92
C LEU A 72 1.18 2.68 -3.58
N ILE A 73 1.52 2.05 -2.46
CA ILE A 73 1.22 2.59 -1.12
C ILE A 73 1.96 3.91 -0.89
N GLY A 74 3.24 3.99 -1.28
CA GLY A 74 4.05 5.21 -1.18
C GLY A 74 3.45 6.36 -1.97
N ALA A 75 3.09 6.12 -3.24
CA ALA A 75 2.48 7.16 -4.07
C ALA A 75 1.11 7.60 -3.55
N GLU A 76 0.28 6.68 -3.04
CA GLU A 76 -0.97 7.03 -2.37
C GLU A 76 -0.73 7.94 -1.16
N VAL A 77 0.17 7.54 -0.26
CA VAL A 77 0.46 8.30 0.96
C VAL A 77 1.04 9.67 0.63
N ALA A 78 1.97 9.77 -0.32
CA ALA A 78 2.54 11.05 -0.76
C ALA A 78 1.45 11.97 -1.35
N THR A 79 0.59 11.44 -2.21
CA THR A 79 -0.48 12.21 -2.87
C THR A 79 -1.51 12.71 -1.86
N LEU A 80 -2.00 11.85 -0.97
CA LEU A 80 -3.04 12.23 0.00
C LEU A 80 -2.49 13.13 1.11
N SER A 81 -1.21 13.01 1.47
CA SER A 81 -0.58 13.84 2.50
C SER A 81 -0.37 15.30 2.06
N GLN A 82 -0.43 15.59 0.76
CA GLN A 82 -0.49 16.96 0.27
C GLN A 82 -1.87 17.59 0.52
N ARG A 83 -2.93 16.78 0.45
CA ARG A 83 -4.31 17.21 0.67
C ARG A 83 -4.67 17.30 2.15
N PHE A 84 -4.21 16.35 2.96
CA PHE A 84 -4.53 16.26 4.39
C PHE A 84 -3.31 16.59 5.24
N ARG A 85 -3.47 17.57 6.14
CA ARG A 85 -2.37 18.12 6.97
C ARG A 85 -2.32 17.50 8.38
N ASP A 86 -3.21 16.58 8.72
CA ASP A 86 -3.32 16.02 10.08
C ASP A 86 -2.06 15.25 10.50
N GLN A 87 -1.53 15.59 11.67
CA GLN A 87 -0.30 14.97 12.17
C GLN A 87 -0.52 13.54 12.69
N GLN A 88 -1.76 13.23 13.08
CA GLN A 88 -2.16 11.94 13.63
C GLN A 88 -3.19 11.26 12.71
N VAL A 89 -2.92 10.02 12.31
CA VAL A 89 -3.77 9.23 11.42
C VAL A 89 -4.20 7.93 12.10
N THR A 90 -5.50 7.69 12.16
CA THR A 90 -6.03 6.38 12.60
C THR A 90 -6.12 5.44 11.41
N ILE A 91 -5.39 4.33 11.47
CA ILE A 91 -5.42 3.28 10.45
C ILE A 91 -6.42 2.21 10.91
N VAL A 92 -7.46 1.98 10.10
CA VAL A 92 -8.44 0.92 10.32
C VAL A 92 -8.23 -0.15 9.27
N ALA A 93 -7.57 -1.25 9.62
CA ALA A 93 -7.22 -2.32 8.69
C ALA A 93 -6.89 -3.63 9.42
N GLY A 94 -6.73 -4.71 8.66
CA GLY A 94 -6.08 -5.93 9.15
C GLY A 94 -4.58 -5.71 9.38
N GLU A 95 -3.97 -6.52 10.25
CA GLU A 95 -2.61 -6.31 10.79
C GLU A 95 -1.54 -6.11 9.71
N THR A 96 -1.47 -7.01 8.71
CA THR A 96 -0.45 -6.93 7.66
C THR A 96 -0.54 -5.63 6.87
N LEU A 97 -1.76 -5.19 6.52
CA LEU A 97 -1.95 -3.96 5.77
C LEU A 97 -1.70 -2.73 6.66
N ALA A 98 -2.16 -2.78 7.91
CA ALA A 98 -1.90 -1.74 8.88
C ALA A 98 -0.39 -1.50 9.05
N ASN A 99 0.42 -2.55 9.12
CA ASN A 99 1.87 -2.42 9.23
C ASN A 99 2.49 -1.74 8.00
N ARG A 100 2.04 -2.07 6.78
CA ARG A 100 2.52 -1.41 5.55
C ARG A 100 2.19 0.08 5.50
N TYR A 101 0.97 0.46 5.89
CA TYR A 101 0.60 1.89 5.93
C TYR A 101 1.25 2.64 7.09
N GLN A 102 1.47 2.01 8.24
CA GLN A 102 2.25 2.61 9.33
C GLN A 102 3.68 2.93 8.88
N GLN A 103 4.35 2.01 8.17
CA GLN A 103 5.68 2.25 7.62
C GLN A 103 5.67 3.45 6.65
N ALA A 104 4.70 3.49 5.74
CA ALA A 104 4.57 4.58 4.77
C ALA A 104 4.31 5.95 5.43
N LEU A 105 3.40 6.01 6.40
CA LEU A 105 3.05 7.24 7.11
C LEU A 105 4.18 7.70 8.06
N SER A 106 4.85 6.77 8.72
CA SER A 106 6.03 7.07 9.55
C SER A 106 7.19 7.64 8.71
N ALA A 107 7.40 7.11 7.49
CA ALA A 107 8.43 7.60 6.57
C ALA A 107 8.26 9.08 6.17
N ILE A 108 7.05 9.62 6.26
CA ILE A 108 6.76 11.05 6.04
C ILE A 108 6.48 11.83 7.34
N GLY A 109 6.84 11.27 8.51
CA GLY A 109 6.75 11.93 9.81
C GLY A 109 5.34 12.02 10.41
N ARG A 110 4.38 11.20 9.93
CA ARG A 110 3.02 11.14 10.49
C ARG A 110 2.95 10.13 11.63
N GLN A 111 2.24 10.49 12.70
CA GLN A 111 1.96 9.58 13.79
C GLN A 111 0.72 8.75 13.46
N THR A 112 0.73 7.48 13.87
CA THR A 112 -0.35 6.55 13.53
C THR A 112 -0.86 5.80 14.75
N THR A 113 -2.18 5.63 14.82
CA THR A 113 -2.84 4.71 15.76
C THR A 113 -3.57 3.65 14.96
N VAL A 114 -3.44 2.38 15.35
CA VAL A 114 -4.06 1.25 14.63
C VAL A 114 -5.30 0.79 15.38
N VAL A 115 -6.39 0.60 14.63
CA VAL A 115 -7.60 -0.06 15.09
C VAL A 115 -7.86 -1.26 14.19
N SER A 116 -8.10 -2.42 14.80
CA SER A 116 -8.50 -3.63 14.04
C SER A 116 -9.78 -3.35 13.26
N GLY A 117 -9.78 -3.71 11.97
CA GLY A 117 -10.95 -3.60 11.10
C GLY A 117 -12.17 -4.33 11.67
N ASP A 118 -11.97 -5.53 12.22
CA ASP A 118 -13.05 -6.34 12.80
C ASP A 118 -13.66 -5.66 14.03
N ASN A 119 -12.81 -5.13 14.92
CA ASN A 119 -13.27 -4.41 16.12
C ASN A 119 -13.99 -3.11 15.75
N ALA A 120 -13.48 -2.37 14.77
CA ALA A 120 -14.11 -1.15 14.27
C ALA A 120 -15.50 -1.45 13.69
N PHE A 121 -15.61 -2.50 12.88
CA PHE A 121 -16.88 -2.94 12.30
C PHE A 121 -17.90 -3.33 13.37
N GLN A 122 -17.52 -4.19 14.33
CA GLN A 122 -18.42 -4.61 15.41
C GLN A 122 -18.88 -3.43 16.27
N THR A 123 -17.97 -2.52 16.61
CA THR A 123 -18.28 -1.35 17.43
C THR A 123 -19.24 -0.40 16.70
N GLY A 124 -19.03 -0.19 15.39
CA GLY A 124 -19.90 0.61 14.54
C GLY A 124 -21.31 0.03 14.41
N ILE A 125 -21.46 -1.27 14.17
CA ILE A 125 -22.79 -1.90 14.10
C ILE A 125 -23.50 -1.83 15.46
N ARG A 126 -22.77 -2.05 16.56
CA ARG A 126 -23.34 -1.98 17.92
C ARG A 126 -23.87 -0.58 18.25
N SER A 127 -23.16 0.48 17.85
CA SER A 127 -23.62 1.86 18.11
C SER A 127 -24.91 2.18 17.34
N ILE A 128 -25.04 1.71 16.09
CA ILE A 128 -26.27 1.86 15.30
C ILE A 128 -27.44 1.12 15.97
N ILE A 129 -27.23 -0.13 16.41
CA ILE A 129 -28.27 -0.90 17.10
C ILE A 129 -28.74 -0.19 18.38
N HIS A 130 -27.81 0.34 19.19
CA HIS A 130 -28.16 1.10 20.38
C HIS A 130 -28.94 2.38 20.06
N ALA A 131 -28.61 3.07 18.97
CA ALA A 131 -29.31 4.28 18.55
C ALA A 131 -30.73 3.99 18.03
N VAL A 132 -30.97 2.81 17.44
CA VAL A 132 -32.28 2.39 16.93
C VAL A 132 -33.18 1.82 18.04
N ALA A 133 -32.58 1.29 19.11
CA ALA A 133 -33.30 0.73 20.25
C ALA A 133 -33.76 1.77 21.30
N ASN A 134 -33.28 3.01 21.18
CA ASN A 134 -33.70 4.17 21.97
C ASN A 134 -34.62 5.08 21.14
#